data_AF-A0A4R6VE52-F1
#
_entry.id   AF-A0A4R6VE52-F1
#
_cell.length_a   1.000
_cell.length_b   1.000
_cell.length_c   1.000
_cell.angle_alpha   90.00
_cell.angle_beta   90.00
_cell.angle_gamma   90.00
#
_symmetry.space_group_name_H-M   'P 1'
#
loop_
_entity.id
_entity.type
_entity.pdbx_description
1 polymer ?
#
loop_
_entity_poly.entity_id
_entity_poly.type
_entity_poly.pdbx_seq_one_letter_code
_entity_poly.pdbx_strand_id
1 'polypeptide(L)'
;MHCLSLFSLVGVLLLAVVAPAPQVGPSYPVVRRPRHASPPRRQARAVPSASARIPDYARFAEAAEEHSGRWEVTYEHGDECPYHARHRVSGDFVATRDLALLDRALRCYVVPPADRSVARCRRGQARFAALTWT
;
A
#
# COMPACT_ATOMS: atom_id res chain seq x y z
N MET A 1 7.13 -15.59 101.62
CA MET A 1 7.75 -16.78 101.01
C MET A 1 8.35 -16.40 99.67
N HIS A 2 9.67 -16.23 99.65
CA HIS A 2 10.50 -15.93 98.49
C HIS A 2 10.70 -17.22 97.70
N CYS A 3 10.41 -17.30 96.39
CA CYS A 3 11.00 -18.34 95.53
C CYS A 3 10.76 -18.29 94.00
N LEU A 4 10.07 -17.30 93.43
CA LEU A 4 9.78 -17.31 91.98
C LEU A 4 10.26 -16.05 91.25
N SER A 5 11.42 -15.53 91.68
CA SER A 5 12.06 -14.31 91.15
C SER A 5 13.20 -14.57 90.15
N LEU A 6 13.47 -15.83 89.74
CA LEU A 6 14.71 -16.15 89.02
C LEU A 6 14.57 -16.88 87.67
N PHE A 7 13.36 -17.29 87.24
CA PHE A 7 13.23 -18.17 86.05
C PHE A 7 12.73 -17.53 84.74
N SER A 8 12.19 -16.31 84.74
CA SER A 8 11.62 -15.74 83.49
C SER A 8 12.56 -14.77 82.75
N LEU A 9 13.58 -14.21 83.42
CA LEU A 9 14.55 -13.28 82.81
C LEU A 9 15.44 -13.93 81.74
N VAL A 10 15.55 -15.26 81.72
CA VAL A 10 16.35 -16.01 80.74
C VAL A 10 15.63 -16.17 79.39
N GLY A 11 14.29 -16.20 79.39
CA GLY A 11 13.50 -16.44 78.16
C GLY A 11 13.44 -15.26 77.20
N VAL A 12 13.44 -14.02 77.72
CA VAL A 12 13.32 -12.82 76.86
C VAL A 12 14.67 -12.41 76.28
N LEU A 13 15.78 -12.66 76.99
CA LEU A 13 17.14 -12.37 76.49
C LEU A 13 17.50 -13.24 75.27
N LEU A 14 16.88 -14.42 75.12
CA LEU A 14 17.19 -15.39 74.06
C LEU A 14 16.42 -15.12 72.75
N LEU A 15 15.40 -14.26 72.76
CA LEU A 15 14.63 -13.89 71.56
C LEU A 15 15.22 -12.68 70.79
N ALA A 16 16.28 -12.07 71.31
CA ALA A 16 16.99 -10.95 70.68
C ALA A 16 17.96 -11.37 69.55
N VAL A 17 18.03 -12.67 69.20
CA VAL A 17 19.08 -13.23 68.32
C VAL A 17 18.65 -13.37 66.85
N VAL A 18 17.39 -13.10 66.48
CA VAL A 18 16.92 -13.31 65.09
C VAL A 18 16.22 -12.07 64.54
N ALA A 19 16.94 -10.95 64.48
CA ALA A 19 16.55 -9.81 63.64
C ALA A 19 17.55 -9.71 62.47
N PRO A 20 17.16 -10.09 61.24
CA PRO A 20 18.02 -9.88 60.09
C PRO A 20 18.13 -8.37 59.81
N ALA A 21 19.37 -7.86 59.81
CA ALA A 21 19.66 -6.48 59.43
C ALA A 21 19.12 -6.19 58.01
N PRO A 22 18.50 -5.03 57.76
CA PRO A 22 18.13 -4.63 56.42
C PRO A 22 19.41 -4.40 55.60
N GLN A 23 19.68 -5.29 54.65
CA GLN A 23 20.78 -5.13 53.71
C GLN A 23 20.46 -3.97 52.76
N VAL A 24 21.11 -2.83 52.99
CA VAL A 24 21.15 -1.72 52.03
C VAL A 24 22.05 -2.18 50.87
N GLY A 25 21.44 -2.77 49.85
CA GLY A 25 22.13 -3.11 48.61
C GLY A 25 22.58 -1.83 47.87
N PRO A 26 23.65 -1.88 47.07
CA PRO A 26 24.11 -0.75 46.30
C PRO A 26 23.03 -0.28 45.31
N SER A 27 22.60 0.98 45.46
CA SER A 27 21.77 1.70 44.49
C SER A 27 22.58 1.97 43.23
N TYR A 28 22.46 1.12 42.22
CA TYR A 28 22.93 1.46 40.88
C TYR A 28 21.95 2.44 40.23
N PRO A 29 22.42 3.54 39.60
CA PRO A 29 21.54 4.38 38.82
C PRO A 29 21.03 3.58 37.62
N VAL A 30 19.73 3.29 37.60
CA VAL A 30 19.06 2.72 36.42
C VAL A 30 19.08 3.79 35.34
N VAL A 31 20.06 3.71 34.43
CA VAL A 31 20.06 4.49 33.19
C VAL A 31 18.82 4.07 32.41
N ARG A 32 17.77 4.90 32.42
CA ARG A 32 16.61 4.71 31.55
C ARG A 32 17.09 4.82 30.11
N ARG A 33 17.28 3.68 29.44
CA ARG A 33 17.47 3.68 27.98
C ARG A 33 16.26 4.41 27.36
N PRO A 34 16.47 5.36 26.46
CA PRO A 34 15.39 5.96 25.72
C PRO A 34 14.62 4.85 25.00
N ARG A 35 13.33 4.75 25.32
CA ARG A 35 12.41 3.80 24.70
C ARG A 35 12.35 4.19 23.22
N HIS A 36 13.02 3.43 22.34
CA HIS A 36 12.89 3.63 20.91
C HIS A 36 11.39 3.62 20.58
N ALA A 37 10.88 4.76 20.10
CA ALA A 37 9.53 4.84 19.57
C ALA A 37 9.43 3.77 18.49
N SER A 38 8.54 2.80 18.68
CA SER A 38 8.30 1.77 17.68
C SER A 38 7.94 2.46 16.36
N PRO A 39 8.59 2.12 15.23
CA PRO A 39 8.25 2.72 13.95
C PRO A 39 6.75 2.52 13.69
N PRO A 40 6.07 3.53 13.10
CA PRO A 40 4.64 3.45 12.87
C PRO A 40 4.34 2.16 12.09
N ARG A 41 3.38 1.39 12.61
CA ARG A 41 2.95 0.12 12.03
C ARG A 41 2.62 0.37 10.56
N ARG A 42 3.45 -0.11 9.63
CA ARG A 42 3.18 -0.02 8.19
C ARG A 42 1.82 -0.68 7.97
N GLN A 43 0.82 0.13 7.66
CA GLN A 43 -0.46 -0.37 7.20
C GLN A 43 -0.18 -1.11 5.89
N ALA A 44 -0.38 -2.42 5.89
CA ALA A 44 -0.33 -3.21 4.66
C ALA A 44 -1.42 -2.64 3.74
N ARG A 45 -1.02 -2.08 2.59
CA ARG A 45 -1.99 -1.68 1.57
C ARG A 45 -2.77 -2.94 1.18
N ALA A 46 -4.09 -2.82 1.08
CA ALA A 46 -4.93 -3.89 0.59
C ALA A 46 -4.39 -4.37 -0.77
N VAL A 47 -4.12 -5.67 -0.88
CA VAL A 47 -3.69 -6.25 -2.14
C VAL A 47 -4.87 -6.15 -3.11
N PRO A 48 -4.70 -5.57 -4.31
CA PRO A 48 -5.79 -5.50 -5.28
C PRO A 48 -6.29 -6.91 -5.58
N SER A 49 -7.63 -7.04 -5.66
CA SER A 49 -8.30 -8.31 -5.99
C SER A 49 -7.68 -8.94 -7.24
N ALA A 50 -7.56 -10.26 -7.26
CA ALA A 50 -7.04 -11.00 -8.42
C ALA A 50 -7.83 -10.70 -9.71
N SER A 51 -9.11 -10.32 -9.58
CA SER A 51 -9.94 -9.88 -10.70
C SER A 51 -9.42 -8.60 -11.34
N ALA A 52 -8.87 -7.66 -10.56
CA ALA A 52 -8.40 -6.35 -11.02
C ALA A 52 -7.05 -6.40 -11.76
N ARG A 53 -6.52 -7.60 -12.04
CA ARG A 53 -5.28 -7.76 -12.79
C ARG A 53 -5.54 -7.65 -14.29
N ILE A 54 -4.58 -7.04 -14.98
CA ILE A 54 -4.57 -6.97 -16.44
C ILE A 54 -4.44 -8.40 -16.99
N PRO A 55 -5.38 -8.86 -17.83
CA PRO A 55 -5.24 -10.12 -18.55
C PRO A 55 -4.03 -10.06 -19.48
N ASP A 56 -3.22 -11.12 -19.50
CA ASP A 56 -1.99 -11.22 -20.28
C ASP A 56 -1.13 -9.94 -20.24
N TYR A 57 -0.68 -9.60 -19.02
CA TYR A 57 0.13 -8.41 -18.77
C TYR A 57 1.37 -8.32 -19.67
N ALA A 58 1.98 -9.46 -20.04
CA ALA A 58 3.17 -9.47 -20.88
C ALA A 58 2.87 -8.91 -22.28
N ARG A 59 1.79 -9.39 -22.91
CA ARG A 59 1.33 -8.85 -24.21
C ARG A 59 0.88 -7.40 -24.11
N PHE A 60 0.18 -7.06 -23.03
CA PHE A 60 -0.23 -5.68 -22.80
C PHE A 60 0.97 -4.74 -22.70
N ALA A 61 2.00 -5.13 -21.94
CA ALA A 61 3.21 -4.33 -21.77
C ALA A 61 3.99 -4.17 -23.08
N GLU A 62 4.11 -5.25 -23.87
CA GLU A 62 4.73 -5.22 -25.20
C GLU A 62 4.03 -4.23 -26.14
N ALA A 63 2.69 -4.30 -26.23
CA ALA A 63 1.92 -3.37 -27.05
C ALA A 63 2.00 -1.92 -26.54
N ALA A 64 1.96 -1.72 -25.21
CA ALA A 64 2.09 -0.39 -24.63
C ALA A 64 3.46 0.23 -24.89
N GLU A 65 4.53 -0.56 -24.88
CA GLU A 65 5.89 -0.13 -25.20
C GLU A 65 6.02 0.22 -26.68
N GLU A 66 5.56 -0.65 -27.58
CA GLU A 66 5.62 -0.46 -29.04
C GLU A 66 4.96 0.87 -29.46
N HIS A 67 3.82 1.21 -28.85
CA HIS A 67 3.05 2.41 -29.21
C HIS A 67 3.34 3.64 -28.33
N SER A 68 4.21 3.51 -27.33
CA SER A 68 4.46 4.53 -26.29
C SER A 68 4.82 5.91 -26.82
N GLY A 69 5.49 5.98 -27.98
CA GLY A 69 5.90 7.24 -28.61
C GLY A 69 4.74 8.11 -29.10
N ARG A 70 3.60 7.51 -29.46
CA ARG A 70 2.42 8.22 -29.98
C ARG A 70 1.21 8.11 -29.06
N TRP A 71 1.14 7.03 -28.29
CA TRP A 71 -0.03 6.65 -27.53
C TRP A 71 0.26 6.53 -26.03
N GLU A 72 -0.78 6.80 -25.25
CA GLU A 72 -0.88 6.46 -23.84
C GLU A 72 -1.89 5.31 -23.76
N VAL A 73 -1.41 4.09 -23.49
CA VAL A 73 -2.23 2.88 -23.38
C VAL A 73 -2.54 2.60 -21.92
N THR A 74 -3.81 2.39 -21.59
CA THR A 74 -4.30 2.14 -20.23
C THR A 74 -5.23 0.93 -20.20
N TYR A 75 -5.33 0.31 -19.03
CA TYR A 75 -6.27 -0.78 -18.76
C TYR A 75 -7.21 -0.38 -17.62
N GLU A 76 -8.52 -0.44 -17.85
CA GLU A 76 -9.54 -0.17 -16.85
C GLU A 76 -10.32 -1.45 -16.55
N HIS A 77 -10.21 -1.94 -15.31
CA HIS A 77 -10.88 -3.16 -14.90
C HIS A 77 -12.37 -2.93 -14.66
N GLY A 78 -13.20 -3.82 -15.20
CA GLY A 78 -14.66 -3.78 -15.04
C GLY A 78 -15.38 -2.99 -16.13
N ASP A 79 -14.63 -2.31 -17.00
CA ASP A 79 -15.18 -1.61 -18.14
C ASP A 79 -15.59 -2.57 -19.26
N GLU A 80 -16.59 -2.16 -20.04
CA GLU A 80 -17.06 -2.91 -21.19
C GLU A 80 -15.95 -3.08 -22.25
N CYS A 81 -15.09 -2.08 -22.38
CA CYS A 81 -13.94 -2.03 -23.29
C CYS A 81 -12.67 -1.69 -22.49
N PRO A 82 -12.07 -2.65 -21.78
CA PRO A 82 -11.06 -2.37 -20.77
C PRO A 82 -9.71 -1.88 -21.33
N TYR A 83 -9.44 -2.06 -22.62
CA TYR A 83 -8.19 -1.60 -23.24
C TYR A 83 -8.40 -0.26 -23.93
N HIS A 84 -7.74 0.78 -23.41
CA HIS A 84 -7.86 2.13 -23.91
C HIS A 84 -6.53 2.64 -24.43
N ALA A 85 -6.58 3.49 -25.45
CA ALA A 85 -5.43 4.21 -25.95
C ALA A 85 -5.81 5.65 -26.28
N ARG A 86 -4.96 6.58 -25.85
CA ARG A 86 -5.12 8.01 -26.14
C ARG A 86 -3.91 8.52 -26.92
N HIS A 87 -4.16 9.17 -28.05
CA HIS A 87 -3.10 9.77 -28.83
C HIS A 87 -2.57 11.01 -28.09
N ARG A 88 -1.26 11.06 -27.87
CA ARG A 88 -0.62 12.10 -27.04
C ARG A 88 -0.74 13.50 -27.64
N VAL A 89 -0.73 13.61 -28.97
CA VAL A 89 -0.70 14.90 -29.68
C VAL A 89 -2.10 15.39 -30.01
N SER A 90 -2.89 14.57 -30.71
CA SER A 90 -4.23 14.95 -31.17
C SER A 90 -5.30 14.81 -30.09
N GLY A 91 -5.08 13.93 -29.11
CA GLY A 91 -6.05 13.62 -28.07
C GLY A 91 -7.12 12.61 -28.49
N ASP A 92 -7.00 12.02 -29.67
CA ASP A 92 -7.90 10.97 -30.16
C ASP A 92 -7.88 9.75 -29.23
N PHE A 93 -9.00 9.05 -29.19
CA PHE A 93 -9.24 7.99 -28.21
C PHE A 93 -9.78 6.74 -28.89
N VAL A 94 -9.22 5.59 -28.52
CA VAL A 94 -9.64 4.27 -28.98
C VAL A 94 -9.84 3.40 -27.75
N ALA A 95 -10.97 2.70 -27.66
CA ALA A 95 -11.25 1.76 -26.59
C ALA A 95 -11.80 0.46 -27.19
N THR A 96 -11.30 -0.67 -26.71
CA THR A 96 -11.66 -1.99 -27.25
C THR A 96 -11.70 -3.05 -26.15
N ARG A 97 -12.35 -4.18 -26.48
CA ARG A 97 -12.37 -5.39 -25.66
C ARG A 97 -11.17 -6.30 -25.85
N ASP A 98 -10.46 -6.15 -26.95
CA ASP A 98 -9.43 -7.08 -27.40
C ASP A 98 -8.13 -6.33 -27.66
N LEU A 99 -7.08 -6.72 -26.94
CA LEU A 99 -5.75 -6.14 -27.07
C LEU A 99 -5.21 -6.24 -28.50
N ALA A 100 -5.47 -7.34 -29.22
CA ALA A 100 -4.99 -7.51 -30.59
C ALA A 100 -5.69 -6.55 -31.57
N LEU A 101 -6.98 -6.28 -31.33
CA LEU A 101 -7.74 -5.31 -32.10
C LEU A 101 -7.27 -3.88 -31.80
N LEU A 102 -6.96 -3.58 -30.54
CA LEU A 102 -6.32 -2.32 -30.17
C LEU A 102 -4.98 -2.16 -30.89
N ASP A 103 -4.07 -3.13 -30.78
CA ASP A 103 -2.75 -3.08 -31.42
C ASP A 103 -2.86 -2.82 -32.93
N ARG A 104 -3.73 -3.56 -33.62
CA ARG A 104 -4.01 -3.36 -35.04
C ARG A 104 -4.53 -1.95 -35.34
N ALA A 105 -5.46 -1.44 -34.54
CA ALA A 105 -6.01 -0.09 -34.71
C ALA A 105 -4.93 0.99 -34.55
N LEU A 106 -4.02 0.83 -33.58
CA LEU A 106 -2.92 1.78 -33.35
C LEU A 106 -1.90 1.76 -34.50
N ARG A 107 -1.58 0.58 -35.05
CA ARG A 107 -0.69 0.44 -36.23
C ARG A 107 -1.29 1.11 -37.48
N CYS A 108 -2.59 0.96 -37.69
CA CYS A 108 -3.30 1.52 -38.85
C CYS A 108 -3.65 3.00 -38.69
N TYR A 109 -3.36 3.61 -37.54
CA TYR A 109 -3.76 4.98 -37.26
C TYR A 109 -3.01 5.99 -38.12
N VAL A 110 -3.76 6.77 -38.89
CA VAL A 110 -3.27 7.93 -39.64
C VAL A 110 -3.74 9.17 -38.92
N VAL A 111 -2.80 10.03 -38.51
CA VAL A 111 -3.12 11.31 -37.87
C VAL A 111 -3.88 12.18 -38.88
N PRO A 112 -5.11 12.62 -38.58
CA PRO A 112 -5.82 13.54 -39.45
C PRO A 112 -5.00 14.83 -39.63
N PRO A 113 -4.99 15.45 -40.82
CA PRO A 113 -4.37 16.75 -40.99
C PRO A 113 -4.94 17.72 -39.97
N ALA A 114 -4.07 18.42 -39.25
CA ALA A 114 -4.46 19.29 -38.15
C ALA A 114 -5.21 20.53 -38.68
N ASP A 115 -6.50 20.37 -38.94
CA ASP A 115 -7.38 21.48 -39.24
C ASP A 115 -7.60 22.25 -37.93
N ARG A 116 -6.96 23.42 -37.81
CA ARG A 116 -6.97 24.26 -36.60
C ARG A 116 -8.37 24.77 -36.23
N SER A 117 -9.36 24.53 -37.09
CA SER A 117 -10.76 24.95 -36.93
C SER A 117 -11.59 24.08 -35.96
N VAL A 118 -11.15 22.85 -35.64
CA VAL A 118 -11.92 21.95 -34.77
C VAL A 118 -11.49 22.11 -33.30
N ALA A 119 -12.26 22.89 -32.56
CA ALA A 119 -12.12 23.00 -31.11
C ALA A 119 -12.37 21.62 -30.45
N ARG A 120 -11.33 21.11 -29.77
CA ARG A 120 -11.27 19.81 -29.08
C ARG A 120 -12.42 19.67 -28.08
N CYS A 121 -13.41 18.82 -28.36
CA CYS A 121 -14.41 18.41 -27.37
C CYS A 121 -13.68 17.67 -26.22
N ARG A 122 -13.75 18.27 -25.04
CA ARG A 122 -13.07 17.81 -23.83
C ARG A 122 -13.78 16.54 -23.31
N ARG A 123 -12.96 15.61 -22.83
CA ARG A 123 -13.29 14.31 -22.22
C ARG A 123 -14.57 14.39 -21.36
N GLY A 124 -15.63 13.69 -21.77
CA GLY A 124 -16.90 13.61 -21.04
C GLY A 124 -18.11 13.15 -21.84
N GLN A 125 -18.03 13.04 -23.17
CA GLN A 125 -19.23 12.78 -23.98
C GLN A 125 -18.91 12.05 -25.29
N ALA A 126 -18.34 10.85 -25.23
CA ALA A 126 -18.33 9.95 -26.38
C ALA A 126 -19.31 8.80 -26.08
N ARG A 127 -20.59 9.06 -26.36
CA ARG A 127 -21.54 7.98 -26.63
C ARG A 127 -21.02 7.23 -27.85
N PHE A 128 -20.91 5.91 -27.72
CA PHE A 128 -20.51 4.98 -28.76
C PHE A 128 -21.20 5.29 -30.09
N ALA A 129 -20.42 5.77 -31.06
CA ALA A 129 -20.75 5.55 -32.46
C ALA A 129 -20.03 4.26 -32.87
N ALA A 130 -20.76 3.16 -32.86
CA ALA A 130 -20.31 1.91 -33.42
C ALA A 130 -19.96 2.15 -34.90
N LEU A 131 -18.68 2.12 -35.24
CA LEU A 131 -18.23 2.01 -36.62
C LEU A 131 -18.50 0.57 -37.08
N THR A 132 -19.74 0.31 -37.50
CA THR A 132 -20.11 -0.86 -38.29
C THR A 132 -19.54 -0.65 -39.70
N TRP A 133 -18.56 -1.46 -40.08
CA TRP A 133 -18.09 -1.54 -41.45
C TRP A 133 -18.94 -2.61 -42.17
N THR A 134 -19.70 -2.19 -43.17
CA THR A 134 -20.34 -3.07 -44.17
C THR A 134 -19.33 -3.54 -45.20
#